data_AF-A0A2V8GDN6-F1
#
_entry.id   AF-A0A2V8GDN6-F1
#
_cell.length_a   1.000
_cell.length_b   1.000
_cell.length_c   1.000
_cell.angle_alpha   90.00
_cell.angle_beta   90.00
_cell.angle_gamma   90.00
#
_symmetry.space_group_name_H-M   'P 1'
#
loop_
_entity.id
_entity.type
_entity.pdbx_description
1 polymer ?
#
loop_
_entity_poly.entity_id
_entity_poly.type
_entity_poly.pdbx_seq_one_letter_code
_entity_poly.pdbx_strand_id
1 'polypeptide(L)'
;EAPDRPFVAILGGAKVSDKLEVIQNLLGKVDRLLIGGAMAYTFFKSRGVPVGTSLVEDDKLDAARTIAADAEKRRIRLDLPVDHVVADKIEAGAASEVMAVGDARIGTRLGVDIGPKTIAAYEAIIKDAKTVVWNGPMGVFEVEAFAAGTTAVARAVAAVHGTTIIGGGDSIAAVHKAGVADRITHISTGGGASLEFLGGRTLPGVQALTDKP
;
A
#
# COMPACT_ATOMS: atom_id res chain seq x y z
N GLU A 1 16.14 -12.27 -1.36
CA GLU A 1 15.85 -13.71 -1.14
C GLU A 1 15.85 -14.09 0.34
N ALA A 2 16.69 -13.47 1.18
CA ALA A 2 16.64 -13.62 2.65
C ALA A 2 16.49 -12.25 3.35
N PRO A 3 15.26 -11.71 3.49
CA PRO A 3 15.05 -10.45 4.21
C PRO A 3 15.12 -10.64 5.72
N ASP A 4 15.63 -9.64 6.45
CA ASP A 4 15.54 -9.60 7.90
C ASP A 4 14.07 -9.47 8.32
N ARG A 5 13.69 -10.21 9.36
CA ARG A 5 12.29 -10.30 9.83
C ARG A 5 12.08 -9.52 11.14
N PRO A 6 10.91 -8.90 11.35
CA PRO A 6 9.72 -8.97 10.50
C PRO A 6 9.86 -8.22 9.16
N PHE A 7 9.46 -8.89 8.08
CA PHE A 7 9.38 -8.31 6.75
C PHE A 7 7.95 -7.84 6.47
N VAL A 8 7.77 -6.53 6.36
CA VAL A 8 6.49 -5.88 6.06
C VAL A 8 6.48 -5.37 4.62
N ALA A 9 5.43 -5.68 3.87
CA ALA A 9 5.15 -5.02 2.60
C ALA A 9 3.96 -4.06 2.77
N ILE A 10 4.07 -2.89 2.16
CA ILE A 10 3.04 -1.85 2.14
C ILE A 10 2.69 -1.61 0.67
N LEU A 11 1.46 -1.90 0.28
CA LEU A 11 0.99 -1.70 -1.09
C LEU A 11 -0.21 -0.76 -1.11
N GLY A 12 -0.11 0.29 -1.90
CA GLY A 12 -1.18 1.26 -2.09
C GLY A 12 -1.39 1.61 -3.56
N GLY A 13 -2.09 2.73 -3.78
CA GLY A 13 -2.46 3.19 -5.11
C GLY A 13 -3.90 2.84 -5.51
N ALA A 14 -4.22 3.09 -6.77
CA ALA A 14 -5.60 3.13 -7.26
C ALA A 14 -6.18 1.76 -7.61
N LYS A 15 -5.35 0.85 -8.15
CA LYS A 15 -5.81 -0.40 -8.76
C LYS A 15 -5.12 -1.61 -8.15
N VAL A 16 -5.91 -2.64 -7.87
CA VAL A 16 -5.44 -3.98 -7.51
C VAL A 16 -4.75 -4.64 -8.71
N SER A 17 -5.29 -4.47 -9.92
CA SER A 17 -4.75 -5.09 -11.15
C SER A 17 -3.26 -4.80 -11.37
N ASP A 18 -2.84 -3.55 -11.15
CA ASP A 18 -1.44 -3.11 -11.25
C ASP A 18 -0.49 -3.77 -10.23
N LYS A 19 -1.04 -4.38 -9.16
CA LYS A 19 -0.28 -4.94 -8.04
C LYS A 19 -0.47 -6.44 -7.86
N LEU A 20 -1.29 -7.11 -8.68
CA LEU A 20 -1.63 -8.53 -8.48
C LEU A 20 -0.39 -9.43 -8.41
N GLU A 21 0.51 -9.33 -9.37
CA GLU A 21 1.72 -10.15 -9.43
C GLU A 21 2.65 -9.86 -8.25
N VAL A 22 2.78 -8.58 -7.88
CA VAL A 22 3.57 -8.15 -6.73
C VAL A 22 3.00 -8.74 -5.45
N ILE A 23 1.69 -8.67 -5.23
CA ILE A 23 1.01 -9.27 -4.08
C ILE A 23 1.28 -10.78 -4.04
N GLN A 24 1.04 -11.48 -5.15
CA GLN A 24 1.20 -12.94 -5.22
C GLN A 24 2.63 -13.38 -4.89
N ASN A 25 3.64 -12.68 -5.43
CA ASN A 25 5.04 -12.98 -5.13
C ASN A 25 5.42 -12.64 -3.68
N LEU A 26 4.90 -11.53 -3.14
CA LEU A 26 5.19 -11.11 -1.76
C LEU A 26 4.49 -11.96 -0.72
N LEU A 27 3.30 -12.53 -1.00
CA LEU A 27 2.63 -13.51 -0.16
C LEU A 27 3.46 -14.80 0.04
N GLY A 28 4.57 -15.01 -0.66
CA GLY A 28 5.51 -16.08 -0.35
C GLY A 28 6.59 -15.70 0.66
N LYS A 29 6.71 -14.42 1.02
CA LYS A 29 7.95 -13.83 1.58
C LYS A 29 7.69 -13.00 2.84
N VAL A 30 6.63 -12.21 2.86
CA VAL A 30 6.35 -11.23 3.92
C VAL A 30 5.74 -11.89 5.16
N ASP A 31 5.97 -11.29 6.33
CA ASP A 31 5.25 -11.61 7.56
C ASP A 31 3.91 -10.87 7.62
N ARG A 32 3.90 -9.63 7.12
CA ARG A 32 2.70 -8.79 7.06
C ARG A 32 2.59 -8.04 5.73
N LEU A 33 1.36 -7.91 5.24
CA LEU A 33 1.00 -7.14 4.06
C LEU A 33 -0.02 -6.08 4.46
N LEU A 34 0.36 -4.81 4.35
CA LEU A 34 -0.51 -3.66 4.60
C LEU A 34 -1.04 -3.14 3.26
N ILE A 35 -2.35 -3.03 3.12
CA ILE A 35 -2.98 -2.47 1.92
C ILE A 35 -3.55 -1.09 2.22
N GLY A 36 -3.34 -0.12 1.33
CA GLY A 36 -3.93 1.21 1.41
C GLY A 36 -4.39 1.72 0.04
N GLY A 37 -4.70 3.01 -0.05
CA GLY A 37 -5.15 3.61 -1.30
C GLY A 37 -6.52 3.12 -1.76
N ALA A 38 -6.89 3.52 -2.98
CA ALA A 38 -8.17 3.15 -3.55
C ALA A 38 -8.32 1.64 -3.78
N MET A 39 -7.22 0.91 -4.02
CA MET A 39 -7.23 -0.53 -4.18
C MET A 39 -7.81 -1.28 -2.97
N ALA A 40 -7.74 -0.71 -1.76
CA ALA A 40 -8.37 -1.27 -0.57
C ALA A 40 -9.90 -1.42 -0.72
N TYR A 41 -10.56 -0.52 -1.46
CA TYR A 41 -12.01 -0.57 -1.66
C TYR A 41 -12.45 -1.76 -2.51
N THR A 42 -11.60 -2.28 -3.39
CA THR A 42 -11.86 -3.55 -4.09
C THR A 42 -11.91 -4.73 -3.11
N PHE A 43 -11.03 -4.75 -2.09
CA PHE A 43 -11.08 -5.76 -1.02
C PHE A 43 -12.31 -5.61 -0.14
N PHE A 44 -12.74 -4.39 0.15
CA PHE A 44 -13.95 -4.15 0.95
C PHE A 44 -15.21 -4.53 0.18
N LYS A 45 -15.36 -4.08 -1.08
CA LYS A 45 -16.51 -4.42 -1.92
C LYS A 45 -16.59 -5.94 -2.16
N SER A 46 -15.46 -6.63 -2.28
CA SER A 46 -15.46 -8.09 -2.46
C SER A 46 -15.98 -8.87 -1.24
N ARG A 47 -16.02 -8.22 -0.07
CA ARG A 47 -16.58 -8.72 1.21
C ARG A 47 -17.99 -8.19 1.50
N GLY A 48 -18.63 -7.49 0.56
CA GLY A 48 -19.95 -6.89 0.75
C GLY A 48 -19.97 -5.66 1.66
N VAL A 49 -18.80 -5.06 1.93
CA VAL A 49 -18.69 -3.85 2.75
C VAL A 49 -19.08 -2.62 1.91
N PRO A 50 -19.92 -1.70 2.43
CA PRO A 50 -20.27 -0.48 1.71
C PRO A 50 -19.04 0.44 1.54
N VAL A 51 -18.84 0.91 0.31
CA VAL A 51 -17.69 1.76 -0.08
C VAL A 51 -18.10 3.07 -0.77
N GLY A 52 -19.40 3.36 -0.84
CA GLY A 52 -19.94 4.52 -1.54
C GLY A 52 -19.52 4.60 -3.00
N THR A 53 -19.01 5.75 -3.44
CA THR A 53 -18.50 5.97 -4.80
C THR A 53 -16.98 5.81 -4.91
N SER A 54 -16.34 5.22 -3.89
CA SER A 54 -14.91 4.95 -3.91
C SER A 54 -14.51 4.13 -5.13
N LEU A 55 -13.30 4.38 -5.65
CA LEU A 55 -12.77 3.68 -6.81
C LEU A 55 -12.64 2.18 -6.51
N VAL A 56 -13.27 1.34 -7.34
CA VAL A 56 -13.23 -0.12 -7.23
C VAL A 56 -13.06 -0.73 -8.62
N GLU A 57 -12.30 -1.81 -8.69
CA GLU A 57 -12.22 -2.69 -9.87
C GLU A 57 -13.20 -3.86 -9.72
N ASP A 58 -14.40 -3.70 -10.26
CA ASP A 58 -15.47 -4.71 -10.16
C ASP A 58 -15.10 -6.05 -10.82
N ASP A 59 -14.27 -6.04 -11.86
CA ASP A 59 -13.74 -7.24 -12.51
C ASP A 59 -12.61 -7.93 -11.72
N LYS A 60 -12.17 -7.34 -10.60
CA LYS A 60 -11.10 -7.85 -9.73
C LYS A 60 -11.56 -8.25 -8.33
N LEU A 61 -12.87 -8.26 -8.06
CA LEU A 61 -13.41 -8.68 -6.76
C LEU A 61 -13.04 -10.14 -6.41
N ASP A 62 -13.09 -11.04 -7.39
CA ASP A 62 -12.66 -12.43 -7.18
C ASP A 62 -11.16 -12.52 -6.88
N ALA A 63 -10.34 -11.78 -7.60
CA ALA A 63 -8.89 -11.75 -7.35
C ALA A 63 -8.58 -11.23 -5.94
N ALA A 64 -9.29 -10.20 -5.47
CA ALA A 64 -9.15 -9.69 -4.10
C ALA A 64 -9.54 -10.75 -3.04
N ARG A 65 -10.60 -11.53 -3.30
CA ARG A 65 -10.99 -12.66 -2.42
C ARG A 65 -9.93 -13.75 -2.40
N THR A 66 -9.41 -14.14 -3.57
CA THR A 66 -8.34 -15.14 -3.68
C THR A 66 -7.09 -14.70 -2.92
N ILE A 67 -6.66 -13.45 -3.07
CA ILE A 67 -5.51 -12.89 -2.34
C ILE A 67 -5.72 -13.00 -0.82
N ALA A 68 -6.90 -12.64 -0.32
CA ALA A 68 -7.20 -12.73 1.11
C ALA A 68 -7.19 -14.18 1.61
N ALA A 69 -7.77 -15.11 0.85
CA ALA A 69 -7.77 -16.54 1.19
C ALA A 69 -6.35 -17.14 1.15
N ASP A 70 -5.52 -16.74 0.17
CA ASP A 70 -4.14 -17.18 0.08
C ASP A 70 -3.28 -16.66 1.23
N ALA A 71 -3.47 -15.40 1.63
CA ALA A 71 -2.82 -14.84 2.80
C ALA A 71 -3.17 -15.63 4.07
N GLU A 72 -4.46 -15.93 4.28
CA GLU A 72 -4.93 -16.74 5.41
C GLU A 72 -4.34 -18.15 5.40
N LYS A 73 -4.40 -18.84 4.25
CA LYS A 73 -3.83 -20.19 4.08
C LYS A 73 -2.34 -20.24 4.39
N ARG A 74 -1.62 -19.16 4.09
CA ARG A 74 -0.17 -19.00 4.34
C ARG A 74 0.14 -18.42 5.72
N ARG A 75 -0.88 -18.14 6.54
CA ARG A 75 -0.77 -17.49 7.86
C ARG A 75 -0.08 -16.12 7.81
N ILE A 76 -0.24 -15.43 6.69
CA ILE A 76 0.25 -14.07 6.51
C ILE A 76 -0.82 -13.10 6.97
N ARG A 77 -0.39 -12.09 7.72
CA ARG A 77 -1.29 -11.03 8.19
C ARG A 77 -1.51 -10.03 7.07
N LEU A 78 -2.68 -10.11 6.44
CA LEU A 78 -3.19 -9.09 5.52
C LEU A 78 -3.98 -8.07 6.33
N ASP A 79 -3.41 -6.88 6.53
CA ASP A 79 -4.05 -5.79 7.25
C ASP A 79 -4.66 -4.79 6.24
N LEU A 80 -5.94 -4.47 6.46
CA LEU A 80 -6.73 -3.50 5.68
C LEU A 80 -7.15 -2.33 6.58
N PRO A 81 -7.44 -1.15 6.00
CA PRO A 81 -7.91 0.00 6.78
C PRO A 81 -9.16 -0.30 7.63
N VAL A 82 -9.20 0.23 8.84
CA VAL A 82 -10.35 0.11 9.76
C VAL A 82 -11.19 1.39 9.83
N ASP A 83 -10.58 2.50 9.44
CA ASP A 83 -11.20 3.80 9.27
C ASP A 83 -10.56 4.51 8.07
N HIS A 84 -11.28 5.49 7.52
CA HIS A 84 -10.86 6.25 6.36
C HIS A 84 -11.31 7.70 6.46
N VAL A 85 -10.64 8.56 5.71
CA VAL A 85 -11.12 9.89 5.40
C VAL A 85 -12.01 9.79 4.17
N VAL A 86 -13.23 10.31 4.24
CA VAL A 86 -14.15 10.38 3.12
C VAL A 86 -14.45 11.82 2.75
N ALA A 87 -14.71 12.07 1.47
CA ALA A 87 -15.14 13.36 0.95
C ALA A 87 -16.20 13.15 -0.15
N ASP A 88 -16.91 14.21 -0.54
CA ASP A 88 -17.82 14.16 -1.70
C ASP A 88 -17.07 14.18 -3.04
N LYS A 89 -15.86 14.74 -3.05
CA LYS A 89 -15.02 14.91 -4.24
C LYS A 89 -13.55 15.10 -3.89
N ILE A 90 -12.68 14.78 -4.85
CA ILE A 90 -11.23 14.95 -4.74
C ILE A 90 -10.87 16.36 -5.25
N GLU A 91 -10.85 17.34 -4.36
CA GLU A 91 -10.39 18.70 -4.65
C GLU A 91 -9.83 19.37 -3.40
N ALA A 92 -9.01 20.41 -3.61
CA ALA A 92 -8.53 21.24 -2.51
C ALA A 92 -9.70 21.97 -1.82
N GLY A 93 -9.76 21.88 -0.49
CA GLY A 93 -10.80 22.53 0.31
C GLY A 93 -12.13 21.78 0.40
N ALA A 94 -12.24 20.59 -0.20
CA ALA A 94 -13.41 19.74 0.01
C ALA A 94 -13.60 19.38 1.48
N ALA A 95 -14.85 19.44 1.95
CA ALA A 95 -15.20 18.94 3.27
C ALA A 95 -14.89 17.44 3.34
N SER A 96 -14.29 17.02 4.46
CA SER A 96 -13.98 15.61 4.72
C SER A 96 -14.35 15.21 6.13
N GLU A 97 -14.61 13.92 6.31
CA GLU A 97 -14.97 13.32 7.59
C GLU A 97 -14.18 12.02 7.77
N VAL A 98 -13.80 11.71 9.01
CA VAL A 98 -13.26 10.40 9.37
C VAL A 98 -14.42 9.46 9.67
N MET A 99 -14.47 8.31 8.99
CA MET A 99 -15.50 7.28 9.18
C MET A 99 -14.88 5.91 9.41
N ALA A 100 -15.59 5.04 10.12
CA ALA A 100 -15.22 3.63 10.20
C ALA A 100 -15.49 2.96 8.85
N VAL A 101 -14.60 2.07 8.42
CA VAL A 101 -14.83 1.30 7.21
C VAL A 101 -16.03 0.36 7.40
N GLY A 102 -16.93 0.36 6.43
CA GLY A 102 -18.17 -0.41 6.47
C GLY A 102 -19.37 0.30 7.10
N ASP A 103 -19.21 1.56 7.49
CA ASP A 103 -20.33 2.39 7.88
C ASP A 103 -21.19 2.75 6.65
N ALA A 104 -22.45 2.31 6.66
CA ALA A 104 -23.40 2.55 5.57
C ALA A 104 -23.67 4.05 5.32
N ARG A 105 -23.37 4.92 6.29
CA ARG A 105 -23.51 6.38 6.15
C ARG A 105 -22.55 6.96 5.10
N ILE A 106 -21.57 6.20 4.60
CA ILE A 106 -20.69 6.67 3.52
C ILE A 106 -21.50 7.17 2.32
N GLY A 107 -22.67 6.57 2.03
CA GLY A 107 -23.61 7.08 1.04
C GLY A 107 -22.95 7.23 -0.33
N THR A 108 -22.99 8.44 -0.90
CA THR A 108 -22.37 8.75 -2.20
C THR A 108 -20.94 9.28 -2.09
N ARG A 109 -20.37 9.38 -0.88
CA ARG A 109 -19.00 9.83 -0.66
C ARG A 109 -17.99 8.78 -1.08
N LEU A 110 -16.75 9.21 -1.27
CA LEU A 110 -15.62 8.37 -1.61
C LEU A 110 -14.52 8.49 -0.58
N GLY A 111 -13.83 7.38 -0.34
CA GLY A 111 -12.68 7.36 0.53
C GLY A 111 -11.43 7.88 -0.17
N VAL A 112 -10.75 8.82 0.47
CA VAL A 112 -9.66 9.63 -0.11
C VAL A 112 -8.33 9.45 0.62
N ASP A 113 -8.33 8.95 1.86
CA ASP A 113 -7.14 8.60 2.62
C ASP A 113 -7.48 7.59 3.73
N ILE A 114 -6.47 6.99 4.35
CA ILE A 114 -6.64 6.17 5.55
C ILE A 114 -6.91 7.04 6.78
N GLY A 115 -7.71 6.53 7.72
CA GLY A 115 -8.08 7.25 8.93
C GLY A 115 -7.02 7.14 10.04
N PRO A 116 -7.16 7.95 11.12
CA PRO A 116 -6.19 8.00 12.21
C PRO A 116 -5.99 6.68 12.95
N LYS A 117 -7.02 5.82 13.07
CA LYS A 117 -6.86 4.50 13.71
C LYS A 117 -6.03 3.57 12.84
N THR A 118 -6.24 3.61 11.53
CA THR A 118 -5.45 2.86 10.55
C THR A 118 -4.01 3.34 10.52
N ILE A 119 -3.79 4.66 10.56
CA ILE A 119 -2.45 5.24 10.66
C ILE A 119 -1.73 4.68 11.90
N ALA A 120 -2.34 4.80 13.08
CA ALA A 120 -1.72 4.31 14.32
C ALA A 120 -1.43 2.80 14.28
N ALA A 121 -2.32 2.00 13.69
CA ALA A 121 -2.11 0.57 13.53
C ALA A 121 -0.94 0.26 12.57
N TYR A 122 -0.85 0.96 11.45
CA TYR A 122 0.22 0.77 10.47
C TYR A 122 1.56 1.24 11.03
N GLU A 123 1.61 2.37 11.72
CA GLU A 123 2.81 2.86 12.40
C GLU A 123 3.34 1.85 13.42
N ALA A 124 2.46 1.26 14.24
CA ALA A 124 2.84 0.24 15.21
C ALA A 124 3.43 -1.00 14.53
N ILE A 125 2.85 -1.45 13.42
CA ILE A 125 3.36 -2.60 12.66
C ILE A 125 4.73 -2.28 12.03
N ILE A 126 4.86 -1.11 11.42
CA ILE A 126 6.07 -0.69 10.70
C ILE A 126 7.24 -0.52 11.67
N LYS A 127 6.98 0.05 12.86
CA LYS A 127 8.00 0.30 13.88
C LYS A 127 8.83 -0.94 14.25
N ASP A 128 8.19 -2.10 14.30
CA ASP A 128 8.84 -3.36 14.70
C ASP A 128 9.48 -4.11 13.52
N ALA A 129 9.33 -3.61 12.29
CA ALA A 129 9.86 -4.23 11.09
C ALA A 129 11.40 -4.15 11.02
N LYS A 130 12.02 -5.15 10.40
CA LYS A 130 13.45 -5.15 10.04
C LYS A 130 13.67 -4.99 8.55
N THR A 131 12.69 -5.38 7.74
CA THR A 131 12.64 -5.06 6.32
C THR A 131 11.28 -4.47 5.99
N VAL A 132 11.27 -3.36 5.26
CA VAL A 132 10.04 -2.77 4.71
C VAL A 132 10.18 -2.55 3.21
N VAL A 133 9.21 -3.03 2.44
CA VAL A 133 9.03 -2.64 1.03
C VAL A 133 7.74 -1.82 0.94
N TRP A 134 7.81 -0.62 0.38
CA TRP A 134 6.64 0.23 0.17
C TRP A 134 6.48 0.63 -1.30
N ASN A 135 5.28 0.37 -1.85
CA ASN A 135 4.89 0.73 -3.20
C ASN A 135 3.42 1.18 -3.29
N GLY A 136 3.22 2.46 -3.57
CA GLY A 136 1.91 3.11 -3.72
C GLY A 136 1.44 3.87 -2.47
N PRO A 137 0.88 5.08 -2.61
CA PRO A 137 0.42 5.91 -1.50
C PRO A 137 -0.85 5.37 -0.84
N MET A 138 -1.16 5.88 0.36
CA MET A 138 -2.32 5.45 1.16
C MET A 138 -3.61 6.23 0.83
N GLY A 139 -3.47 7.39 0.18
CA GLY A 139 -4.54 8.30 -0.17
C GLY A 139 -4.14 9.21 -1.33
N VAL A 140 -5.01 10.17 -1.66
CA VAL A 140 -4.78 11.16 -2.73
C VAL A 140 -3.87 12.29 -2.25
N PHE A 141 -2.60 11.94 -2.01
CA PHE A 141 -1.62 12.78 -1.32
C PHE A 141 -1.21 14.04 -2.07
N GLU A 142 -1.61 14.17 -3.33
CA GLU A 142 -1.52 15.39 -4.14
C GLU A 142 -2.40 16.51 -3.58
N VAL A 143 -3.51 16.15 -2.94
CA VAL A 143 -4.38 17.09 -2.22
C VAL A 143 -3.96 17.11 -0.75
N GLU A 144 -3.55 18.27 -0.24
CA GLU A 144 -2.97 18.39 1.11
C GLU A 144 -3.90 17.86 2.22
N ALA A 145 -5.21 18.07 2.07
CA ALA A 145 -6.22 17.56 3.01
C ALA A 145 -6.29 16.03 3.07
N PHE A 146 -5.78 15.32 2.05
CA PHE A 146 -5.84 13.85 1.91
C PHE A 146 -4.44 13.22 1.89
N ALA A 147 -3.44 13.93 2.40
CA ALA A 147 -2.05 13.50 2.42
C ALA A 147 -1.58 12.95 3.77
N ALA A 148 -2.41 13.01 4.81
CA ALA A 148 -2.03 12.71 6.18
C ALA A 148 -1.57 11.25 6.36
N GLY A 149 -2.35 10.30 5.85
CA GLY A 149 -2.05 8.87 5.95
C GLY A 149 -0.80 8.47 5.16
N THR A 150 -0.66 9.00 3.94
CA THR A 150 0.54 8.77 3.12
C THR A 150 1.79 9.35 3.79
N THR A 151 1.69 10.56 4.35
CA THR A 151 2.79 11.22 5.06
C THR A 151 3.17 10.49 6.35
N ALA A 152 2.19 10.00 7.10
CA ALA A 152 2.43 9.23 8.32
C ALA A 152 3.15 7.91 8.01
N VAL A 153 2.70 7.16 6.99
CA VAL A 153 3.39 5.94 6.54
C VAL A 153 4.82 6.27 6.06
N ALA A 154 5.02 7.34 5.29
CA ALA A 154 6.37 7.74 4.86
C ALA A 154 7.31 7.98 6.06
N ARG A 155 6.83 8.69 7.09
CA ARG A 155 7.58 8.96 8.31
C ARG A 155 7.85 7.69 9.12
N ALA A 156 6.86 6.80 9.21
CA ALA A 156 7.00 5.53 9.90
C ALA A 156 8.06 4.65 9.25
N VAL A 157 8.03 4.53 7.92
CA VAL A 157 9.05 3.78 7.16
C VAL A 157 10.43 4.39 7.37
N ALA A 158 10.57 5.71 7.28
CA ALA A 158 11.84 6.39 7.51
C ALA A 158 12.38 6.28 8.95
N ALA A 159 11.57 5.83 9.91
CA ALA A 159 11.98 5.60 11.30
C ALA A 159 12.40 4.13 11.56
N VAL A 160 12.30 3.25 10.57
CA VAL A 160 12.65 1.83 10.72
C VAL A 160 14.16 1.67 10.89
N HIS A 161 14.55 1.00 11.98
CA HIS A 161 15.92 0.53 12.18
C HIS A 161 16.15 -0.79 11.45
N GLY A 162 16.28 -0.71 10.13
CA GLY A 162 16.37 -1.85 9.24
C GLY A 162 16.47 -1.43 7.77
N THR A 163 16.21 -2.37 6.87
CA THR A 163 16.23 -2.12 5.43
C THR A 163 14.88 -1.57 4.96
N THR A 164 14.87 -0.39 4.36
CA THR A 164 13.67 0.22 3.76
C THR A 164 13.84 0.39 2.26
N ILE A 165 12.90 -0.15 1.49
CA ILE A 165 12.92 -0.15 0.04
C ILE A 165 11.66 0.54 -0.47
N ILE A 166 11.84 1.65 -1.15
CA ILE A 166 10.76 2.41 -1.78
C ILE A 166 10.80 2.18 -3.27
N GLY A 167 9.65 1.80 -3.84
CA GLY A 167 9.49 1.64 -5.28
C GLY A 167 8.26 2.36 -5.80
N GLY A 168 8.27 2.73 -7.08
CA GLY A 168 7.16 3.40 -7.77
C GLY A 168 7.17 4.92 -7.59
N GLY A 169 6.89 5.65 -8.67
CA GLY A 169 6.98 7.12 -8.71
C GLY A 169 6.23 7.83 -7.59
N ASP A 170 5.01 7.38 -7.29
CA ASP A 170 4.16 8.01 -6.27
C ASP A 170 4.71 7.85 -4.86
N SER A 171 5.26 6.67 -4.50
CA SER A 171 5.89 6.49 -3.18
C SER A 171 7.18 7.29 -3.05
N ILE A 172 7.94 7.44 -4.15
CA ILE A 172 9.14 8.28 -4.19
C ILE A 172 8.73 9.74 -3.96
N ALA A 173 7.72 10.22 -4.69
CA ALA A 173 7.17 11.56 -4.49
C ALA A 173 6.66 11.77 -3.06
N ALA A 174 6.03 10.75 -2.46
CA ALA A 174 5.54 10.81 -1.09
C ALA A 174 6.66 10.95 -0.05
N VAL A 175 7.76 10.19 -0.14
CA VAL A 175 8.89 10.35 0.80
C VAL A 175 9.62 11.67 0.64
N HIS A 176 9.68 12.22 -0.58
CA HIS A 176 10.21 13.56 -0.82
C HIS A 176 9.31 14.63 -0.24
N LYS A 177 8.00 14.56 -0.49
CA LYS A 177 7.01 15.49 0.07
C LYS A 177 7.01 15.46 1.60
N ALA A 178 7.19 14.28 2.19
CA ALA A 178 7.29 14.12 3.64
C ALA A 178 8.63 14.61 4.24
N GLY A 179 9.64 14.92 3.40
CA GLY A 179 10.96 15.37 3.83
C GLY A 179 11.79 14.27 4.51
N VAL A 180 11.63 13.02 4.06
CA VAL A 180 12.25 11.85 4.71
C VAL A 180 13.06 10.95 3.77
N ALA A 181 13.21 11.36 2.51
CA ALA A 181 13.87 10.56 1.48
C ALA A 181 15.34 10.20 1.82
N ASP A 182 16.05 11.08 2.52
CA ASP A 182 17.43 10.90 3.00
C ASP A 182 17.58 9.79 4.05
N ARG A 183 16.49 9.40 4.70
CA ARG A 183 16.45 8.34 5.72
C ARG A 183 16.00 6.99 5.18
N ILE A 184 15.72 6.91 3.88
CA ILE A 184 15.35 5.66 3.20
C ILE A 184 16.61 4.92 2.78
N THR A 185 16.68 3.61 3.05
CA THR A 185 17.85 2.78 2.73
C THR A 185 18.04 2.62 1.23
N HIS A 186 16.94 2.44 0.48
CA HIS A 186 16.98 2.32 -0.97
C HIS A 186 15.73 2.92 -1.63
N ILE A 187 15.95 3.86 -2.56
CA ILE A 187 14.91 4.43 -3.42
C ILE A 187 15.14 3.90 -4.83
N SER A 188 14.23 3.05 -5.31
CA SER A 188 14.37 2.47 -6.64
C SER A 188 13.80 3.38 -7.73
N THR A 189 14.65 3.81 -8.65
CA THR A 189 14.27 4.59 -9.84
C THR A 189 13.93 3.72 -11.05
N GLY A 190 13.91 2.39 -10.90
CA GLY A 190 13.64 1.44 -11.99
C GLY A 190 12.19 1.39 -12.47
N GLY A 191 11.27 2.14 -11.84
CA GLY A 191 9.87 2.25 -12.26
C GLY A 191 9.18 0.90 -12.42
N GLY A 192 8.69 0.62 -13.63
CA GLY A 192 8.06 -0.66 -14.00
C GLY A 192 8.98 -1.86 -13.79
N ALA A 193 10.28 -1.74 -14.07
CA ALA A 193 11.22 -2.87 -13.90
C ALA A 193 11.33 -3.30 -12.44
N SER A 194 11.24 -2.36 -11.49
CA SER A 194 11.22 -2.67 -10.06
C SER A 194 9.96 -3.41 -9.64
N LEU A 195 8.81 -3.05 -10.22
CA LEU A 195 7.55 -3.76 -10.00
C LEU A 195 7.60 -5.17 -10.59
N GLU A 196 8.12 -5.33 -11.81
CA GLU A 196 8.28 -6.65 -12.44
C GLU A 196 9.22 -7.54 -11.63
N PHE A 197 10.34 -7.00 -11.16
CA PHE A 197 11.26 -7.71 -10.27
C PHE A 197 10.60 -8.09 -8.94
N LEU A 198 9.86 -7.18 -8.32
CA LEU A 198 9.07 -7.45 -7.11
C LEU A 198 7.91 -8.42 -7.38
N GLY A 199 7.43 -8.52 -8.61
CA GLY A 199 6.50 -9.55 -9.09
C GLY A 199 7.16 -10.91 -9.34
N GLY A 200 8.48 -11.01 -9.21
CA GLY A 200 9.24 -12.25 -9.41
C GLY A 200 9.52 -12.57 -10.88
N ARG A 201 9.33 -11.62 -11.79
CA ARG A 201 9.70 -11.81 -13.20
C ARG A 201 11.21 -11.79 -13.37
N THR A 202 11.71 -12.67 -14.23
CA THR A 202 13.09 -12.60 -14.72
C THR A 202 13.21 -11.40 -15.65
N LEU A 203 14.03 -10.42 -15.29
CA LEU A 203 14.29 -9.26 -16.15
C LEU A 203 15.35 -9.63 -17.21
N PRO A 204 15.06 -9.54 -18.52
CA PRO A 204 16.00 -9.94 -19.56
C PRO A 204 17.35 -9.22 -19.48
N GLY A 205 17.34 -7.92 -19.13
CA GLY A 205 18.56 -7.14 -18.96
C GLY A 205 19.40 -7.53 -17.75
N VAL A 206 18.80 -8.10 -16.70
CA VAL A 206 19.53 -8.66 -15.55
C VAL A 206 20.02 -10.06 -15.89
N GLN A 207 19.19 -10.87 -16.55
CA GLN A 207 19.55 -12.23 -16.96
C GLN A 207 20.72 -12.26 -17.97
N ALA A 208 20.79 -11.27 -18.86
CA ALA A 208 21.88 -11.15 -19.83
C ALA A 208 23.24 -10.81 -19.18
N LEU A 209 23.23 -10.29 -17.95
CA LEU A 209 24.42 -10.15 -17.11
C LEU A 209 24.65 -11.49 -16.43
N THR A 210 25.32 -12.41 -17.13
CA THR A 210 25.68 -13.74 -16.58
C THR A 210 26.46 -13.61 -15.26
N ASP A 211 26.42 -14.66 -14.45
CA ASP A 211 26.93 -14.77 -13.08
C ASP A 211 28.21 -13.98 -12.78
N LYS A 212 28.27 -13.45 -11.55
CA LYS A 212 29.54 -13.01 -10.95
C LYS A 212 30.57 -14.13 -11.14
N PRO A 213 31.80 -13.84 -11.61
CA PRO A 213 32.89 -14.82 -11.57
C PRO A 213 33.17 -15.29 -10.14
#